data_AF-A0A2D9T6Z3-F1
#
_entry.id   AF-A0A2D9T6Z3-F1
#
_cell.length_a   1.000
_cell.length_b   1.000
_cell.length_c   1.000
_cell.angle_alpha   90.00
_cell.angle_beta   90.00
_cell.angle_gamma   90.00
#
_symmetry.space_group_name_H-M   'P 1'
#
loop_
_entity.id
_entity.type
_entity.pdbx_description
1 polymer ?
#
loop_
_entity_poly.entity_id
_entity_poly.type
_entity_poly.pdbx_seq_one_letter_code
_entity_poly.pdbx_strand_id
1 'polypeptide(L)'
;MSDEVSPFGSLVLLTVLLLAGAFAFARRANELFVLSARDGKVLILRGRLPRTLERELSAVLRAAGATGQVRGLRVGGQTRVVGRGLDPGVEQRGRNVFFASRYARMRWLAARDRRPRNLGQRLGWEWLAWRLRPAARDLRSVAHDEEDGNGPLQ
;
A
#
# COMPACT_ATOMS: atom_id res chain seq x y z
N MET A 1 -18.35 -41.40 -1.53
CA MET A 1 -17.33 -41.24 -0.46
C MET A 1 -17.38 -39.80 -0.03
N SER A 2 -18.11 -39.54 1.05
CA SER A 2 -18.17 -38.21 1.66
C SER A 2 -17.02 -38.14 2.66
N ASP A 3 -16.04 -37.28 2.44
CA ASP A 3 -14.94 -37.09 3.37
C ASP A 3 -15.52 -36.55 4.69
N GLU A 4 -15.56 -37.39 5.73
CA GLU A 4 -15.87 -36.97 7.09
C GLU A 4 -14.74 -36.05 7.56
N VAL A 5 -14.95 -34.75 7.42
CA VAL A 5 -14.05 -33.75 7.98
C VAL A 5 -14.14 -33.87 9.50
N SER A 6 -13.10 -34.43 10.13
CA SER A 6 -13.03 -34.62 11.57
C SER A 6 -13.41 -33.32 12.29
N PRO A 7 -14.22 -33.36 13.37
CA PRO A 7 -14.69 -32.15 14.06
C PRO A 7 -13.52 -31.27 14.54
N PHE A 8 -12.38 -31.89 14.86
CA PHE A 8 -11.13 -31.20 15.19
C PHE A 8 -10.53 -30.43 13.99
N GLY A 9 -10.60 -30.98 12.78
CA GLY A 9 -10.13 -30.29 11.56
C GLY A 9 -10.96 -29.05 11.25
N SER A 10 -12.28 -29.15 11.40
CA SER A 10 -13.20 -28.02 11.23
C SER A 10 -12.96 -26.91 12.27
N LEU A 11 -12.71 -27.26 13.54
CA LEU A 11 -12.38 -26.30 14.59
C LEU A 11 -11.03 -25.58 14.35
N VAL A 12 -10.00 -26.32 13.94
CA VAL A 12 -8.69 -25.74 13.60
C VAL A 12 -8.83 -24.81 12.40
N LEU A 13 -9.53 -25.23 11.34
CA LEU A 13 -9.75 -24.42 10.15
C LEU A 13 -10.51 -23.13 10.48
N LEU A 14 -11.58 -23.22 11.29
CA LEU A 14 -12.34 -22.07 11.75
C LEU A 14 -11.45 -21.09 12.54
N THR A 15 -10.61 -21.62 13.44
CA THR A 15 -9.68 -20.81 14.24
C THR A 15 -8.65 -20.09 13.37
N VAL A 16 -8.07 -20.78 12.39
CA VAL A 16 -7.13 -20.18 11.42
C VAL A 16 -7.81 -19.09 10.61
N LEU A 17 -9.04 -19.32 10.14
CA LEU A 17 -9.82 -18.32 9.40
C LEU A 17 -10.12 -17.08 10.26
N LEU A 18 -10.52 -17.28 11.53
CA LEU A 18 -10.77 -16.18 12.46
C LEU A 18 -9.51 -15.37 12.74
N LEU A 19 -8.37 -16.04 13.00
CA LEU A 19 -7.09 -15.37 13.20
C LEU A 19 -6.63 -14.62 11.96
N ALA A 20 -6.74 -15.22 10.77
CA ALA A 20 -6.42 -14.57 9.51
C ALA A 20 -7.32 -13.35 9.26
N GLY A 21 -8.61 -13.45 9.55
CA GLY A 21 -9.58 -12.36 9.46
C GLY A 21 -9.25 -11.22 10.42
N ALA A 22 -9.02 -11.52 11.69
CA ALA A 22 -8.60 -10.55 12.71
C ALA A 22 -7.28 -9.88 12.34
N PHE A 23 -6.30 -10.64 11.84
CA PHE A 23 -5.00 -10.11 11.39
C PHE A 23 -5.16 -9.17 10.18
N ALA A 24 -5.94 -9.57 9.17
CA ALA A 24 -6.22 -8.73 8.01
C ALA A 24 -6.96 -7.45 8.39
N PHE A 25 -7.89 -7.53 9.35
CA PHE A 25 -8.63 -6.38 9.87
C PHE A 25 -7.71 -5.45 10.65
N ALA A 26 -6.86 -5.98 11.53
CA ALA A 26 -5.88 -5.21 12.29
C ALA A 26 -4.89 -4.49 11.38
N ARG A 27 -4.43 -5.13 10.29
CA ARG A 27 -3.56 -4.47 9.29
C ARG A 27 -4.26 -3.29 8.62
N ARG A 28 -5.56 -3.41 8.31
CA ARG A 28 -6.35 -2.31 7.75
C ARG A 28 -6.62 -1.20 8.77
N ALA A 29 -6.75 -1.52 10.05
CA ALA A 29 -6.92 -0.53 11.12
C ALA A 29 -5.65 0.30 11.36
N ASN A 30 -4.48 -0.27 11.02
CA ASN A 30 -3.18 0.40 11.13
C ASN A 30 -2.82 1.26 9.91
N GLU A 31 -3.62 1.26 8.84
CA GLU A 31 -3.43 2.13 7.68
C GLU A 31 -3.92 3.56 8.00
N LEU A 32 -2.99 4.50 8.06
CA LEU A 32 -3.27 5.93 8.26
C LEU A 32 -3.80 6.57 6.97
N PHE A 33 -3.16 6.26 5.84
CA PHE A 33 -3.58 6.71 4.53
C PHE A 33 -3.09 5.77 3.43
N VAL A 34 -3.76 5.82 2.28
CA VAL A 34 -3.36 5.13 1.06
C VAL A 34 -3.53 6.09 -0.11
N LEU A 35 -2.42 6.38 -0.79
CA LEU A 35 -2.37 7.11 -2.06
C LEU A 35 -2.11 6.09 -3.18
N SER A 36 -2.85 6.21 -4.28
CA SER A 36 -2.58 5.51 -5.54
C SER A 36 -2.06 6.52 -6.54
N ALA A 37 -1.01 6.16 -7.26
CA ALA A 37 -0.51 6.89 -8.42
C ALA A 37 -0.64 6.00 -9.66
N ARG A 38 -0.99 6.59 -10.80
CA ARG A 38 -0.88 5.94 -12.12
C ARG A 38 -0.53 7.01 -13.15
N ASP A 39 0.57 6.82 -13.85
CA ASP A 39 1.10 7.76 -14.84
C ASP A 39 1.16 9.19 -14.28
N GLY A 40 1.61 9.30 -13.02
CA GLY A 40 1.69 10.56 -12.27
C GLY A 40 0.35 11.10 -11.75
N LYS A 41 -0.80 10.52 -12.10
CA LYS A 41 -2.11 10.93 -11.54
C LYS A 41 -2.27 10.34 -10.15
N VAL A 42 -2.45 11.21 -9.15
CA VAL A 42 -2.44 10.83 -7.74
C VAL A 42 -3.84 10.90 -7.15
N LEU A 43 -4.19 9.89 -6.35
CA LEU A 43 -5.52 9.67 -5.84
C LEU A 43 -5.48 9.12 -4.39
N ILE A 44 -6.11 9.79 -3.42
CA ILE A 44 -6.20 9.36 -2.00
C ILE A 44 -7.29 8.31 -1.78
N LEU A 45 -6.94 7.02 -1.90
CA LEU A 45 -7.88 5.90 -1.69
C LEU A 45 -8.47 5.90 -0.27
N ARG A 46 -7.63 6.10 0.75
CA ARG A 46 -8.02 6.00 2.16
C ARG A 46 -7.27 7.00 3.03
N GLY A 47 -7.88 7.39 4.14
CA GLY A 47 -7.31 8.31 5.11
C GLY A 47 -7.35 9.75 4.65
N ARG A 48 -6.87 10.65 5.51
CA ARG A 48 -6.75 12.07 5.21
C ARG A 48 -5.32 12.51 5.44
N LEU A 49 -4.74 13.16 4.44
CA LEU A 49 -3.45 13.82 4.58
C LEU A 49 -3.67 15.32 4.81
N PRO A 50 -2.81 15.98 5.61
CA PRO A 50 -2.70 17.42 5.60
C PRO A 50 -2.40 17.92 4.18
N ARG A 51 -3.07 18.99 3.74
CA ARG A 51 -2.95 19.52 2.37
C ARG A 51 -1.51 19.82 1.92
N THR A 52 -0.62 20.17 2.84
CA THR A 52 0.81 20.37 2.53
C THR A 52 1.50 19.05 2.20
N LEU A 53 1.32 18.03 3.05
CA LEU A 53 1.92 16.70 2.83
C LEU A 53 1.34 16.02 1.59
N GLU A 54 0.03 16.16 1.36
CA GLU A 54 -0.63 15.70 0.14
C GLU A 54 0.01 16.32 -1.11
N ARG A 55 0.22 17.64 -1.11
CA ARG A 55 0.82 18.36 -2.24
C ARG A 55 2.25 17.91 -2.50
N GLU A 56 3.07 17.79 -1.46
CA GLU A 56 4.47 17.36 -1.57
C GLU A 56 4.59 15.92 -2.08
N LEU A 57 3.83 14.99 -1.50
CA LEU A 57 3.80 13.60 -1.97
C LEU A 57 3.26 13.50 -3.41
N SER A 58 2.21 14.27 -3.72
CA SER A 58 1.65 14.28 -5.07
C SER A 58 2.63 14.87 -6.08
N ALA A 59 3.43 15.86 -5.70
CA ALA A 59 4.45 16.45 -6.56
C ALA A 59 5.54 15.42 -6.90
N VAL A 60 6.03 14.67 -5.91
CA VAL A 60 7.01 13.60 -6.14
C VAL A 60 6.46 12.51 -7.08
N LEU A 61 5.22 12.06 -6.83
CA LEU A 61 4.59 11.02 -7.63
C LEU A 61 4.29 11.49 -9.06
N ARG A 62 3.86 12.75 -9.23
CA ARG A 62 3.64 13.38 -10.56
C ARG A 62 4.92 13.53 -11.33
N ALA A 63 5.95 14.12 -10.71
CA ALA A 63 7.24 14.38 -11.36
C ALA A 63 7.90 13.09 -11.86
N ALA A 64 7.71 11.99 -11.13
CA ALA A 64 8.24 10.68 -11.52
C ALA A 64 7.35 9.89 -12.49
N GLY A 65 6.18 10.42 -12.91
CA GLY A 65 5.22 9.65 -13.71
C GLY A 65 4.77 8.36 -13.01
N ALA A 66 4.75 8.35 -11.68
CA ALA A 66 4.71 7.12 -10.91
C ALA A 66 3.41 6.33 -11.09
N THR A 67 3.55 5.01 -11.14
CA THR A 67 2.44 4.05 -11.08
C THR A 67 2.67 3.14 -9.89
N GLY A 68 1.73 3.06 -8.95
CA GLY A 68 1.92 2.32 -7.69
C GLY A 68 1.08 2.90 -6.54
N GLN A 69 1.38 2.49 -5.32
CA GLN A 69 0.71 2.98 -4.11
C GLN A 69 1.71 3.43 -3.05
N VAL A 70 1.39 4.52 -2.34
CA VAL A 70 2.08 4.93 -1.12
C VAL A 70 1.13 4.71 0.05
N ARG A 71 1.58 3.94 1.05
CA ARG A 71 0.80 3.62 2.25
C ARG A 71 1.49 4.16 3.49
N GLY A 72 0.75 4.93 4.29
CA GLY A 72 1.14 5.28 5.65
C GLY A 72 0.59 4.25 6.62
N LEU A 73 1.46 3.57 7.35
CA LEU A 73 1.14 2.52 8.32
C LEU A 73 1.56 2.96 9.71
N ARG A 74 0.83 2.50 10.73
CA ARG A 74 1.25 2.56 12.13
C ARG A 74 1.76 1.20 12.57
N VAL A 75 3.04 1.11 12.92
CA VAL A 75 3.69 -0.14 13.36
C VAL A 75 4.44 0.15 14.65
N GLY A 76 4.11 -0.56 15.75
CA GLY A 76 4.81 -0.41 17.03
C GLY A 76 4.77 1.01 17.60
N GLY A 77 3.70 1.78 17.34
CA GLY A 77 3.59 3.17 17.78
C GLY A 77 4.29 4.21 16.89
N GLN A 78 5.07 3.76 15.90
CA GLN A 78 5.73 4.63 14.92
C GLN A 78 4.97 4.67 13.59
N THR A 79 5.15 5.76 12.84
CA THR A 79 4.60 5.89 11.49
C THR A 79 5.62 5.41 10.46
N ARG A 80 5.22 4.48 9.60
CA ARG A 80 6.03 3.95 8.51
C ARG A 80 5.36 4.25 7.18
N VAL A 81 6.14 4.67 6.19
CA VAL A 81 5.68 4.77 4.80
C VAL A 81 6.27 3.63 3.99
N VAL A 82 5.41 2.99 3.19
CA VAL A 82 5.73 1.86 2.34
C VAL A 82 5.19 2.10 0.93
N GLY A 83 6.04 1.91 -0.07
CA GLY A 83 5.66 1.86 -1.47
C GLY A 83 5.16 0.46 -1.87
N ARG A 84 4.17 0.39 -2.76
CA ARG A 84 3.79 -0.87 -3.40
C ARG A 84 3.70 -0.66 -4.91
N GLY A 85 4.56 -1.37 -5.64
CA GLY A 85 4.66 -1.25 -7.10
C GLY A 85 5.23 0.09 -7.57
N LEU A 86 5.84 0.87 -6.67
CA LEU A 86 6.58 2.08 -7.04
C LEU A 86 8.03 1.71 -7.32
N ASP A 87 8.66 2.48 -8.21
CA ASP A 87 10.11 2.44 -8.39
C ASP A 87 10.84 2.73 -7.05
N PRO A 88 11.94 2.02 -6.72
CA PRO A 88 12.65 2.19 -5.45
C PRO A 88 13.12 3.63 -5.19
N GLY A 89 13.53 4.37 -6.23
CA GLY A 89 13.95 5.76 -6.10
C GLY A 89 12.77 6.68 -5.79
N VAL A 90 11.61 6.43 -6.38
CA VAL A 90 10.35 7.14 -6.08
C VAL A 90 9.88 6.85 -4.67
N GLU A 91 9.95 5.59 -4.24
CA GLU A 91 9.62 5.19 -2.87
C GLU A 91 10.51 5.92 -1.86
N GLN A 92 11.82 5.93 -2.08
CA GLN A 92 12.76 6.58 -1.17
C GLN A 92 12.53 8.09 -1.12
N ARG A 93 12.29 8.75 -2.26
CA ARG A 93 11.91 10.18 -2.30
C ARG A 93 10.61 10.46 -1.54
N GLY A 94 9.60 9.61 -1.72
CA GLY A 94 8.33 9.71 -0.98
C GLY A 94 8.51 9.55 0.52
N ARG A 95 9.38 8.62 0.96
CA ARG A 95 9.75 8.46 2.37
C ARG A 95 10.47 9.69 2.90
N ASN A 96 11.42 10.25 2.15
CA ASN A 96 12.14 11.46 2.55
C ASN A 96 11.18 12.64 2.76
N VAL A 97 10.25 12.88 1.83
CA VAL A 97 9.19 13.90 1.99
C VAL A 97 8.38 13.65 3.25
N PHE A 98 7.95 12.41 3.47
CA PHE A 98 7.15 12.07 4.63
C PHE A 98 7.90 12.34 5.95
N PHE A 99 9.15 11.89 6.07
CA PHE A 99 9.97 12.06 7.29
C PHE A 99 10.45 13.49 7.50
N ALA A 100 10.68 14.24 6.43
CA ALA A 100 10.97 15.69 6.50
C ALA A 100 9.75 16.49 6.95
N SER A 101 8.53 15.97 6.72
CA SER A 101 7.32 16.65 7.14
C SER A 101 7.16 16.64 8.68
N ARG A 102 6.67 17.76 9.23
CA ARG A 102 6.28 17.87 10.65
C ARG A 102 5.24 16.83 11.10
N TYR A 103 4.60 16.15 10.14
CA TYR A 103 3.51 15.22 10.37
C TYR A 103 3.99 13.78 10.62
N ALA A 104 5.26 13.44 10.34
CA ALA A 104 5.83 12.13 10.66
C ALA A 104 5.72 11.77 12.16
N ARG A 105 5.80 12.80 13.01
CA ARG A 105 5.68 12.70 14.48
C ARG A 105 4.24 12.85 15.00
N MET A 106 3.28 13.23 14.16
CA MET A 106 1.92 13.50 14.61
C MET A 106 1.10 12.21 14.71
N ARG A 107 0.87 11.79 15.96
CA ARG A 107 0.02 10.65 16.36
C ARG A 107 -1.45 10.74 15.86
N TRP A 108 -1.86 11.91 15.37
CA TRP A 108 -3.23 12.31 15.03
C TRP A 108 -3.67 12.03 13.58
N LEU A 109 -2.76 11.64 12.67
CA LEU A 109 -3.11 11.26 11.29
C LEU A 109 -4.14 10.11 11.24
N ALA A 110 -4.17 9.25 12.26
CA ALA A 110 -5.13 8.15 12.38
C ALA A 110 -6.56 8.59 12.71
N ALA A 111 -6.76 9.80 13.24
CA ALA A 111 -7.91 10.10 14.09
C ALA A 111 -9.03 10.94 13.44
N ARG A 112 -8.84 11.51 12.23
CA ARG A 112 -9.82 12.48 11.68
C ARG A 112 -10.06 12.32 10.18
N ASP A 113 -10.80 11.28 9.80
CA ASP A 113 -12.05 11.42 9.04
C ASP A 113 -12.67 10.04 8.78
N ARG A 114 -13.69 9.70 9.59
CA ARG A 114 -14.69 8.69 9.23
C ARG A 114 -15.89 9.37 8.55
N ARG A 115 -15.69 10.44 7.76
CA ARG A 115 -16.81 10.98 6.97
C ARG A 115 -17.29 9.85 6.05
N PRO A 116 -18.55 9.40 6.19
CA PRO A 116 -19.08 8.40 5.27
C PRO A 116 -19.10 9.06 3.89
N ARG A 117 -18.21 8.62 3.00
CA ARG A 117 -18.36 8.91 1.58
C ARG A 117 -19.70 8.30 1.19
N ASN A 118 -20.60 9.10 0.63
CA ASN A 118 -21.86 8.60 0.12
C ASN A 118 -21.59 7.55 -0.98
N LEU A 119 -22.52 6.62 -1.17
CA LEU A 119 -22.32 5.42 -1.99
C LEU A 119 -21.82 5.76 -3.41
N GLY A 120 -22.35 6.84 -4.00
CA GLY A 120 -21.92 7.34 -5.31
C GLY A 120 -20.47 7.83 -5.34
N GLN A 121 -20.00 8.57 -4.33
CA GLN A 121 -18.58 8.90 -4.22
C GLN A 121 -17.75 7.65 -4.01
N ARG A 122 -18.24 6.69 -3.21
CA ARG A 122 -17.52 5.44 -2.96
C ARG A 122 -17.37 4.60 -4.24
N LEU A 123 -18.42 4.48 -5.05
CA LEU A 123 -18.39 3.78 -6.34
C LEU A 123 -17.53 4.52 -7.38
N GLY A 124 -17.63 5.84 -7.47
CA GLY A 124 -16.76 6.64 -8.33
C GLY A 124 -15.29 6.50 -7.94
N TRP A 125 -15.01 6.45 -6.63
CA TRP A 125 -13.68 6.20 -6.08
C TRP A 125 -13.18 4.78 -6.31
N GLU A 126 -14.04 3.76 -6.17
CA GLU A 126 -13.68 2.37 -6.44
C GLU A 126 -13.45 2.14 -7.94
N TRP A 127 -14.22 2.79 -8.82
CA TRP A 127 -13.99 2.78 -10.26
C TRP A 127 -12.68 3.47 -10.65
N LEU A 128 -12.39 4.65 -10.08
CA LEU A 128 -11.11 5.33 -10.30
C LEU A 128 -9.95 4.51 -9.72
N ALA A 129 -10.11 3.92 -8.54
CA ALA A 129 -9.11 3.07 -7.91
C ALA A 129 -8.84 1.80 -8.72
N TRP A 130 -9.86 1.19 -9.31
CA TRP A 130 -9.72 0.08 -10.25
C TRP A 130 -8.94 0.53 -11.50
N ARG A 131 -9.29 1.68 -12.07
CA ARG A 131 -8.57 2.27 -13.19
C ARG A 131 -7.16 2.71 -12.83
N LEU A 132 -6.83 2.98 -11.58
CA LEU A 132 -5.47 3.33 -11.14
C LEU A 132 -4.75 2.17 -10.44
N ARG A 133 -5.35 0.98 -10.38
CA ARG A 133 -4.75 -0.20 -9.74
C ARG A 133 -3.53 -0.60 -10.60
N PRO A 134 -2.31 -0.60 -10.05
CA PRO A 134 -1.16 -1.07 -10.79
C PRO A 134 -1.41 -2.54 -11.15
N ALA A 135 -1.33 -2.86 -12.45
CA ALA A 135 -1.20 -4.23 -12.88
C ALA A 135 0.03 -4.76 -12.15
N ALA A 136 -0.16 -5.78 -11.30
CA ALA A 136 0.96 -6.48 -10.69
C ALA A 136 1.74 -7.11 -11.85
N ARG A 137 2.78 -6.43 -12.34
CA ARG A 137 3.63 -6.95 -13.41
C ARG A 137 4.90 -7.51 -12.82
N ASP A 138 5.01 -8.81 -13.04
CA ASP A 138 6.21 -9.59 -13.29
C ASP A 138 7.41 -9.35 -12.37
N LEU A 139 7.41 -10.12 -11.28
CA LEU A 139 8.63 -10.59 -10.62
C LEU A 139 9.44 -11.59 -11.49
N ARG A 140 9.21 -11.65 -12.82
CA ARG A 140 9.89 -12.61 -13.73
C ARG A 140 11.07 -12.02 -14.50
N SER A 141 11.27 -10.70 -14.53
CA SER A 141 12.32 -10.10 -15.37
C SER A 141 13.64 -9.80 -14.66
N VAL A 142 13.80 -10.17 -13.39
CA VAL A 142 15.05 -9.93 -12.62
C VAL A 142 15.88 -11.21 -12.45
N ALA A 143 15.38 -12.36 -12.89
CA ALA A 143 16.07 -13.65 -12.74
C ALA A 143 16.89 -14.07 -13.99
N HIS A 144 17.04 -13.22 -15.00
CA HIS A 144 17.69 -13.62 -16.27
C HIS A 144 18.97 -12.86 -16.66
N ASP A 145 19.45 -11.93 -15.83
CA ASP A 145 20.65 -11.11 -16.14
C ASP A 145 21.93 -11.53 -15.37
N GLU A 146 21.92 -12.64 -14.61
CA GLU A 146 23.09 -13.09 -13.82
C GLU A 146 23.94 -14.21 -14.44
N GLU A 147 23.62 -14.73 -15.63
CA GLU A 147 24.33 -15.92 -16.18
C GLU A 147 25.38 -15.68 -17.27
N ASP A 148 25.56 -14.45 -17.78
CA ASP A 148 26.53 -14.15 -18.85
C ASP A 148 27.66 -13.21 -18.38
N GLY A 149 28.47 -13.67 -17.42
CA GLY A 149 29.54 -12.85 -16.84
C GLY A 149 30.80 -13.59 -16.39
N ASN A 150 31.00 -14.86 -16.75
CA ASN A 150 32.23 -15.58 -16.41
C ASN A 150 32.90 -16.19 -17.65
N GLY A 151 33.52 -15.33 -18.45
CA GLY A 151 34.56 -15.71 -19.39
C GLY A 151 35.93 -15.32 -18.83
N PRO A 152 36.83 -16.25 -18.50
CA PRO A 152 38.20 -15.89 -18.17
C PRO A 152 38.90 -15.43 -19.45
N LEU A 153 39.25 -14.15 -19.53
CA LEU A 153 40.26 -13.67 -20.47
C LEU A 153 41.64 -13.96 -19.85
N GLN A 154 42.35 -14.86 -20.54
CA GLN A 154 43.81 -15.00 -20.73
C GLN A 154 44.75 -14.43 -19.66
#